data_AF-A0A1M6WBP6-F1
#
_entry.id   AF-A0A1M6WBP6-F1
#
_cell.length_a   1.000
_cell.length_b   1.000
_cell.length_c   1.000
_cell.angle_alpha   90.00
_cell.angle_beta   90.00
_cell.angle_gamma   90.00
#
_symmetry.space_group_name_H-M   'P 1'
#
loop_
_entity.id
_entity.type
_entity.pdbx_description
1 polymer ?
#
loop_
_entity_poly.entity_id
_entity_poly.type
_entity_poly.pdbx_seq_one_letter_code
_entity_poly.pdbx_strand_id
1 'polypeptide(L)'
;MDLNKYMKAEPEGSEAGENRLSKEEYAAMKKQEREEVWAEVDAKAQDIFKDGDSLKGFLDFVAQVRPQRTPNLLLLYSQNPEIRQVKTFEKWKEEKRTLKPGVQGYRFIASQDYEKDGVAAQGYAIRKVYDVSQIRMPQPEKPEPKPVEELLGALLTETEVKVQIADNLPENVQAQYIPGHRTVYVRNGMGEETTFHAISRELSCAALDRHDGSYSRAGISAQAYCTAYVIAQKYGVETSGFAFDKVCQMQENGAKDPKELRAFVSDIKTATYAIGTRMDRNMGSQEQEFASDEFSVPDGAGKKAKVSKPKVQTER
;
A
#
# COMPACT_ATOMS: atom_id res chain seq x y z
N MET A 1 -66.24 -0.21 -20.16
CA MET A 1 -65.20 -0.98 -19.42
C MET A 1 -64.53 -0.02 -18.46
N ASP A 2 -64.54 -0.35 -17.18
CA ASP A 2 -64.01 0.51 -16.12
C ASP A 2 -62.52 0.21 -15.91
N LEU A 3 -61.67 1.20 -16.22
CA LEU A 3 -60.20 1.11 -16.19
C LEU A 3 -59.63 1.24 -14.77
N ASN A 4 -60.44 1.55 -13.76
CA ASN A 4 -60.02 1.63 -12.35
C ASN A 4 -59.55 0.31 -11.75
N LYS A 5 -59.76 -0.84 -12.42
CA LYS A 5 -59.27 -2.16 -11.97
C LYS A 5 -57.80 -2.45 -12.33
N TYR A 6 -57.15 -1.59 -13.11
CA TYR A 6 -55.72 -1.75 -13.49
C TYR A 6 -54.78 -0.77 -12.77
N MET A 7 -55.31 0.19 -12.01
CA MET A 7 -54.49 0.98 -11.10
C MET A 7 -54.46 0.27 -9.75
N LYS A 8 -53.45 -0.60 -9.56
CA LYS A 8 -53.13 -1.10 -8.22
C LYS A 8 -52.79 0.10 -7.34
N ALA A 9 -53.59 0.22 -6.28
CA ALA A 9 -53.44 1.17 -5.20
C ALA A 9 -51.98 1.25 -4.72
N GLU A 10 -51.53 2.47 -4.47
CA GLU A 10 -50.37 2.71 -3.63
C GLU A 10 -50.55 1.97 -2.30
N PRO A 11 -49.56 1.20 -1.84
CA PRO A 11 -49.57 0.78 -0.45
C PRO A 11 -49.27 2.02 0.39
N GLU A 12 -50.32 2.57 0.99
CA GLU A 12 -50.23 3.29 2.26
C GLU A 12 -49.38 2.48 3.24
N GLY A 13 -48.40 3.14 3.85
CA GLY A 13 -47.87 2.76 5.15
C GLY A 13 -47.29 1.35 5.28
N SER A 14 -46.03 1.19 4.90
CA SER A 14 -45.11 0.47 5.77
C SER A 14 -44.02 1.44 6.22
N GLU A 15 -44.35 2.26 7.22
CA GLU A 15 -43.36 2.77 8.16
C GLU A 15 -42.78 1.57 8.94
N ALA A 16 -41.97 0.77 8.26
CA ALA A 16 -40.95 0.00 8.95
C ALA A 16 -39.90 1.02 9.37
N GLY A 17 -39.89 1.35 10.66
CA GLY A 17 -38.98 2.32 11.26
C GLY A 17 -37.52 1.99 10.94
N GLU A 18 -37.00 2.56 9.87
CA GLU A 18 -35.58 2.83 9.75
C GLU A 18 -35.30 4.04 10.62
N ASN A 19 -34.56 3.80 11.70
CA ASN A 19 -33.98 4.81 12.57
C ASN A 19 -33.09 5.74 11.72
N ARG A 20 -33.70 6.69 11.01
CA ARG A 20 -33.01 7.73 10.24
C ARG A 20 -32.40 8.68 11.27
N LEU A 21 -31.18 8.36 11.66
CA LEU A 21 -30.30 9.25 12.42
C LEU A 21 -30.48 10.67 11.88
N SER A 22 -30.73 11.62 12.78
CA SER A 22 -30.78 13.03 12.42
C SER A 22 -29.46 13.43 11.74
N LYS A 23 -29.47 14.52 10.97
CA LYS A 23 -28.25 15.01 10.30
C LYS A 23 -27.08 15.19 11.29
N GLU A 24 -27.39 15.61 12.51
CA GLU A 24 -26.42 15.78 13.60
C GLU A 24 -25.92 14.45 14.14
N GLU A 25 -26.81 13.48 14.35
CA GLU A 25 -26.44 12.13 14.80
C GLU A 25 -25.61 11.39 13.76
N TYR A 26 -25.93 11.53 12.47
CA TYR A 26 -25.14 10.96 11.38
C TYR A 26 -23.74 11.60 11.31
N ALA A 27 -23.65 12.92 11.47
CA ALA A 27 -22.38 13.63 11.51
C ALA A 27 -21.53 13.22 12.73
N ALA A 28 -22.15 13.06 13.90
CA ALA A 28 -21.50 12.61 15.12
C ALA A 28 -20.99 11.17 14.97
N MET A 29 -21.82 10.25 14.47
CA MET A 29 -21.44 8.87 14.19
C MET A 29 -20.27 8.78 13.20
N LYS A 30 -20.30 9.57 12.12
CA LYS A 30 -19.18 9.61 11.14
C LYS A 30 -17.92 10.22 11.72
N LYS A 31 -18.04 11.17 12.65
CA LYS A 31 -16.89 11.73 13.38
C LYS A 31 -16.27 10.67 14.29
N GLN A 32 -17.11 9.97 15.06
CA GLN A 32 -16.68 8.89 15.94
C GLN A 32 -16.00 7.76 15.16
N GLU A 33 -16.58 7.30 14.04
CA GLU A 33 -16.00 6.26 13.18
C GLU A 33 -14.58 6.65 12.71
N ARG A 34 -14.36 7.93 12.41
CA ARG A 34 -13.03 8.45 12.04
C ARG A 34 -12.06 8.44 13.21
N GLU A 35 -12.49 8.90 14.38
CA GLU A 35 -11.65 8.92 15.57
C GLU A 35 -11.22 7.51 15.99
N GLU A 36 -12.14 6.54 15.95
CA GLU A 36 -11.87 5.13 16.25
C GLU A 36 -10.88 4.51 15.27
N VAL A 37 -11.04 4.75 13.95
CA VAL A 37 -10.11 4.24 12.94
C VAL A 37 -8.71 4.84 13.10
N TRP A 38 -8.60 6.13 13.41
CA TRP A 38 -7.29 6.75 13.63
C TRP A 38 -6.63 6.28 14.93
N ALA A 39 -7.41 6.08 16.00
CA ALA A 39 -6.90 5.51 17.24
C ALA A 39 -6.36 4.09 17.02
N GLU A 40 -7.04 3.27 16.21
CA GLU A 40 -6.57 1.93 15.86
C GLU A 40 -5.30 1.96 15.00
N VAL A 41 -5.22 2.86 14.03
CA VAL A 41 -4.02 3.07 13.22
C VAL A 41 -2.83 3.47 14.09
N ASP A 42 -3.04 4.40 15.03
CA ASP A 42 -1.99 4.87 15.93
C ASP A 42 -1.54 3.79 16.92
N ALA A 43 -2.50 3.07 17.52
CA ALA A 43 -2.20 1.93 18.39
C ALA A 43 -1.44 0.84 17.63
N LYS A 44 -1.83 0.54 16.39
CA LYS A 44 -1.14 -0.46 15.57
C LYS A 44 0.26 0.01 15.16
N ALA A 45 0.45 1.31 14.88
CA ALA A 45 1.78 1.87 14.60
C ALA A 45 2.74 1.65 15.77
N GLN A 46 2.27 1.73 17.01
CA GLN A 46 3.09 1.45 18.20
C GLN A 46 3.32 -0.06 18.39
N ASP A 47 2.25 -0.87 18.30
CA ASP A 47 2.30 -2.31 18.53
C ASP A 47 3.26 -3.05 17.60
N ILE A 48 3.40 -2.63 16.33
CA ILE A 48 4.34 -3.27 15.40
C ILE A 48 5.82 -3.06 15.77
N PHE A 49 6.15 -2.05 16.59
CA PHE A 49 7.52 -1.78 17.02
C PHE A 49 7.82 -2.27 18.45
N LYS A 50 6.89 -2.96 19.12
CA LYS A 50 7.08 -3.38 20.51
C LYS A 50 8.20 -4.41 20.69
N ASP A 51 8.39 -5.28 19.70
CA ASP A 51 9.41 -6.34 19.68
C ASP A 51 9.74 -6.76 18.24
N GLY A 52 10.82 -7.53 18.06
CA GLY A 52 11.28 -7.96 16.74
C GLY A 52 10.30 -8.85 15.99
N ASP A 53 9.59 -9.74 16.67
CA ASP A 53 8.61 -10.65 16.06
C ASP A 53 7.40 -9.90 15.51
N SER A 54 6.94 -8.88 16.24
CA SER A 54 5.82 -8.03 15.84
C SER A 54 6.17 -7.20 14.61
N LEU A 55 7.38 -6.65 14.56
CA LEU A 55 7.86 -5.92 13.38
C LEU A 55 8.01 -6.88 12.20
N LYS A 56 8.60 -8.06 12.42
CA LYS A 56 8.74 -9.09 11.39
C LYS A 56 7.39 -9.48 10.80
N GLY A 57 6.39 -9.78 11.63
CA GLY A 57 5.04 -10.14 11.19
C GLY A 57 4.38 -9.04 10.36
N PHE A 58 4.59 -7.78 10.73
CA PHE A 58 4.12 -6.65 9.93
C PHE A 58 4.87 -6.53 8.59
N LEU A 59 6.20 -6.71 8.57
CA LEU A 59 6.96 -6.67 7.33
C LEU A 59 6.63 -7.84 6.40
N ASP A 60 6.33 -9.02 6.95
CA ASP A 60 5.80 -10.17 6.20
C ASP A 60 4.47 -9.83 5.52
N PHE A 61 3.59 -9.11 6.23
CA PHE A 61 2.35 -8.59 5.68
C PHE A 61 2.59 -7.56 4.56
N VAL A 62 3.51 -6.61 4.76
CA VAL A 62 3.87 -5.59 3.74
C VAL A 62 4.49 -6.23 2.49
N ALA A 63 5.19 -7.36 2.61
CA ALA A 63 5.73 -8.10 1.48
C ALA A 63 4.64 -8.78 0.63
N GLN A 64 3.51 -9.15 1.24
CA GLN A 64 2.40 -9.84 0.57
C GLN A 64 1.38 -8.87 -0.03
N VAL A 65 1.02 -7.83 0.72
CA VAL A 65 0.03 -6.86 0.29
C VAL A 65 0.68 -5.77 -0.55
N ARG A 66 0.06 -5.41 -1.66
CA ARG A 66 0.54 -4.28 -2.46
C ARG A 66 0.61 -3.01 -1.60
N PRO A 67 1.73 -2.26 -1.61
CA PRO A 67 1.89 -1.08 -0.77
C PRO A 67 0.74 -0.08 -0.92
N GLN A 68 -0.11 0.03 0.11
CA GLN A 68 -1.23 0.96 0.20
C GLN A 68 -0.80 2.25 0.91
N ARG A 69 -1.69 3.24 1.04
CA ARG A 69 -1.49 4.35 1.99
C ARG A 69 -1.08 3.78 3.35
N THR A 70 -0.08 4.39 4.00
CA THR A 70 0.49 3.88 5.27
C THR A 70 -0.57 3.60 6.35
N PRO A 71 -1.56 4.48 6.57
CA PRO A 71 -2.65 4.17 7.50
C PRO A 71 -3.44 2.91 7.12
N ASN A 72 -3.64 2.63 5.84
CA ASN A 72 -4.35 1.43 5.38
C ASN A 72 -3.51 0.16 5.55
N LEU A 73 -2.19 0.21 5.42
CA LEU A 73 -1.34 -0.95 5.75
C LEU A 73 -1.52 -1.35 7.22
N LEU A 74 -1.46 -0.37 8.13
CA LEU A 74 -1.66 -0.59 9.55
C LEU A 74 -3.09 -1.05 9.88
N LEU A 75 -4.10 -0.40 9.28
CA LEU A 75 -5.51 -0.70 9.51
C LEU A 75 -5.92 -2.08 8.95
N LEU A 76 -5.36 -2.51 7.82
CA LEU A 76 -5.66 -3.84 7.30
C LEU A 76 -4.95 -4.90 8.14
N TYR A 77 -3.70 -4.68 8.52
CA TYR A 77 -2.96 -5.58 9.39
C TYR A 77 -3.60 -5.74 10.77
N SER A 78 -4.16 -4.67 11.35
CA SER A 78 -4.90 -4.74 12.62
C SER A 78 -6.18 -5.56 12.52
N GLN A 79 -6.82 -5.59 11.35
CA GLN A 79 -8.07 -6.31 11.14
C GLN A 79 -7.86 -7.77 10.75
N ASN A 80 -6.87 -8.06 9.88
CA ASN A 80 -6.50 -9.42 9.51
C ASN A 80 -5.09 -9.47 8.85
N PRO A 81 -4.10 -10.12 9.48
CA PRO A 81 -2.74 -10.24 8.94
C PRO A 81 -2.63 -11.18 7.72
N GLU A 82 -3.69 -11.92 7.37
CA GLU A 82 -3.73 -12.81 6.21
C GLU A 82 -4.30 -12.14 4.94
N ILE A 83 -4.63 -10.85 5.00
CA ILE A 83 -5.08 -10.10 3.81
C ILE A 83 -3.98 -10.11 2.75
N ARG A 84 -4.37 -10.31 1.48
CA ARG A 84 -3.45 -10.38 0.33
C ARG A 84 -3.77 -9.31 -0.72
N GLN A 85 -5.05 -9.13 -1.05
CA GLN A 85 -5.47 -8.17 -2.04
C GLN A 85 -6.89 -7.71 -1.76
N VAL A 86 -7.05 -6.42 -1.45
CA VAL A 86 -8.36 -5.82 -1.19
C VAL A 86 -8.84 -4.96 -2.36
N LYS A 87 -10.13 -5.03 -2.65
CA LYS A 87 -10.84 -4.08 -3.53
C LYS A 87 -12.22 -3.77 -2.95
N THR A 88 -12.86 -2.70 -3.42
CA THR A 88 -14.27 -2.43 -3.09
C THR A 88 -15.19 -3.48 -3.72
N PHE A 89 -16.42 -3.56 -3.21
CA PHE A 89 -17.44 -4.44 -3.80
C PHE A 89 -17.70 -4.10 -5.27
N GLU A 90 -17.74 -2.81 -5.61
CA GLU A 90 -17.98 -2.32 -6.97
C GLU A 90 -16.89 -2.80 -7.93
N LYS A 91 -15.61 -2.71 -7.54
CA LYS A 91 -14.48 -3.18 -8.36
C LYS A 91 -14.51 -4.70 -8.55
N TRP A 92 -14.80 -5.46 -7.50
CA TRP A 92 -14.98 -6.91 -7.65
C TRP A 92 -16.14 -7.25 -8.59
N LYS A 93 -17.24 -6.49 -8.53
CA LYS A 93 -18.39 -6.66 -9.42
C LYS A 93 -18.05 -6.31 -10.88
N GLU A 94 -17.28 -5.26 -11.13
CA GLU A 94 -16.76 -4.90 -12.46
C GLU A 94 -15.91 -6.03 -13.05
N GLU A 95 -15.11 -6.70 -12.23
CA GLU A 95 -14.32 -7.89 -12.58
C GLU A 95 -15.16 -9.17 -12.69
N LYS A 96 -16.49 -9.07 -12.66
CA LYS A 96 -17.45 -10.18 -12.69
C LYS A 96 -17.19 -11.20 -11.58
N ARG A 97 -16.69 -10.72 -10.44
CA ARG A 97 -16.47 -11.52 -9.23
C ARG A 97 -17.62 -11.32 -8.25
N THR A 98 -17.84 -12.31 -7.37
CA THR A 98 -18.92 -12.30 -6.38
C THR A 98 -18.37 -12.66 -5.01
N LEU A 99 -18.87 -11.97 -3.98
CA LEU A 99 -18.51 -12.27 -2.59
C LEU A 99 -19.07 -13.64 -2.15
N LYS A 100 -18.36 -14.31 -1.25
CA LYS A 100 -18.90 -15.44 -0.49
C LYS A 100 -20.03 -14.95 0.43
N PRO A 101 -21.06 -15.76 0.72
CA PRO A 101 -22.16 -15.36 1.61
C PRO A 101 -21.63 -15.00 3.00
N GLY A 102 -22.20 -13.95 3.60
CA GLY A 102 -21.93 -13.58 5.00
C GLY A 102 -20.56 -12.97 5.29
N VAL A 103 -19.72 -12.71 4.29
CA VAL A 103 -18.42 -12.07 4.52
C VAL A 103 -18.57 -10.63 4.98
N GLN A 104 -17.72 -10.23 5.93
CA GLN A 104 -17.66 -8.87 6.43
C GLN A 104 -16.51 -8.10 5.76
N GLY A 105 -16.79 -6.88 5.31
CA GLY A 105 -15.76 -6.03 4.73
C GLY A 105 -14.84 -5.41 5.79
N TYR A 106 -13.58 -5.23 5.43
CA TYR A 106 -12.57 -4.52 6.21
C TYR A 106 -12.74 -3.01 6.07
N ARG A 107 -12.51 -2.26 7.15
CA ARG A 107 -12.44 -0.79 7.12
C ARG A 107 -11.22 -0.35 6.33
N PHE A 108 -11.39 0.67 5.51
CA PHE A 108 -10.37 1.21 4.63
C PHE A 108 -10.55 2.72 4.47
N ILE A 109 -9.46 3.48 4.55
CA ILE A 109 -9.44 4.93 4.37
C ILE A 109 -9.30 5.22 2.87
N ALA A 110 -10.40 5.60 2.22
CA ALA A 110 -10.45 5.99 0.83
C ALA A 110 -10.36 7.51 0.68
N SER A 111 -9.56 7.98 -0.29
CA SER A 111 -9.54 9.39 -0.69
C SER A 111 -10.93 9.80 -1.20
N GLN A 112 -11.37 11.01 -0.88
CA GLN A 112 -12.65 11.55 -1.33
C GLN A 112 -12.48 13.00 -1.71
N ASP A 113 -12.67 13.32 -2.99
CA ASP A 113 -12.78 14.69 -3.45
C ASP A 113 -14.20 15.21 -3.14
N TYR A 114 -14.30 16.42 -2.61
CA TYR A 114 -15.56 17.07 -2.29
C TYR A 114 -15.48 18.58 -2.55
N GLU A 115 -16.61 19.23 -2.78
CA GLU A 115 -16.65 20.68 -2.95
C GLU A 115 -16.93 21.36 -1.61
N LYS A 116 -16.09 22.32 -1.22
CA LYS A 116 -16.29 23.16 -0.05
C LYS A 116 -16.28 24.63 -0.48
N ASP A 117 -17.40 25.31 -0.28
CA ASP A 117 -17.55 26.74 -0.58
C ASP A 117 -17.18 27.12 -2.04
N GLY A 118 -17.53 26.27 -3.02
CA GLY A 118 -17.20 26.49 -4.44
C GLY A 118 -15.80 26.04 -4.84
N VAL A 119 -15.01 25.50 -3.90
CA VAL A 119 -13.62 25.09 -4.11
C VAL A 119 -13.49 23.59 -3.95
N ALA A 120 -12.84 22.94 -4.92
CA ALA A 120 -12.49 21.53 -4.81
C ALA A 120 -11.54 21.31 -3.62
N ALA A 121 -11.93 20.41 -2.72
CA ALA A 121 -11.18 20.01 -1.55
C ALA A 121 -10.98 18.49 -1.55
N GLN A 122 -9.89 18.04 -0.93
CA GLN A 122 -9.61 16.62 -0.76
C GLN A 122 -9.80 16.21 0.70
N GLY A 123 -10.51 15.11 0.89
CA GLY A 123 -10.78 14.49 2.19
C GLY A 123 -10.62 12.99 2.12
N TYR A 124 -11.22 12.31 3.08
CA TYR A 124 -11.28 10.85 3.08
C TYR A 124 -12.58 10.36 3.71
N ALA A 125 -12.99 9.17 3.30
CA ALA A 125 -14.08 8.42 3.90
C ALA A 125 -13.61 7.03 4.31
N ILE A 126 -14.24 6.50 5.34
CA ILE A 126 -14.05 5.11 5.74
C ILE A 126 -15.03 4.26 4.94
N ARG A 127 -14.50 3.29 4.22
CA ARG A 127 -15.23 2.38 3.33
C ARG A 127 -14.97 0.94 3.70
N LYS A 128 -15.77 0.06 3.10
CA LYS A 128 -15.59 -1.39 3.17
C LYS A 128 -14.86 -1.89 1.92
N VAL A 129 -13.80 -2.65 2.15
CA VAL A 129 -13.08 -3.41 1.13
C VAL A 129 -13.11 -4.89 1.46
N TYR A 130 -12.91 -5.72 0.45
CA TYR A 130 -13.01 -7.17 0.55
C TYR A 130 -11.73 -7.79 -0.01
N ASP A 131 -11.17 -8.73 0.74
CA ASP A 131 -9.98 -9.47 0.34
C ASP A 131 -10.31 -10.53 -0.74
N VAL A 132 -9.33 -10.89 -1.57
CA VAL A 132 -9.45 -11.93 -2.59
C VAL A 132 -9.89 -13.29 -2.01
N SER A 133 -9.54 -13.60 -0.75
CA SER A 133 -10.03 -14.79 -0.05
C SER A 133 -11.54 -14.78 0.21
N GLN A 134 -12.18 -13.62 0.19
CA GLN A 134 -13.63 -13.44 0.37
C GLN A 134 -14.41 -13.58 -0.94
N ILE A 135 -13.71 -13.76 -2.06
CA ILE A 135 -14.29 -13.88 -3.41
C ILE A 135 -14.55 -15.35 -3.77
N ARG A 136 -15.68 -15.61 -4.45
CA ARG A 136 -16.00 -16.91 -5.06
C ARG A 136 -15.18 -17.12 -6.34
N MET A 137 -13.91 -17.47 -6.18
CA MET A 137 -13.02 -17.84 -7.28
C MET A 137 -11.94 -18.80 -6.80
N PRO A 138 -11.30 -19.56 -7.72
CA PRO A 138 -10.01 -20.17 -7.45
C PRO A 138 -9.07 -19.11 -6.89
N GLN A 139 -8.49 -19.40 -5.74
CA GLN A 139 -7.58 -18.46 -5.10
C GLN A 139 -6.31 -18.36 -5.94
N PRO A 140 -5.74 -17.15 -6.11
CA PRO A 140 -4.47 -17.02 -6.82
C PRO A 140 -3.43 -17.89 -6.11
N GLU A 141 -2.76 -18.74 -6.88
CA GLU A 141 -1.66 -19.54 -6.39
C GLU A 141 -0.48 -18.62 -6.04
N LYS A 142 0.31 -19.04 -5.05
CA LYS A 142 1.55 -18.35 -4.74
C LYS A 142 2.49 -18.52 -5.95
N PRO A 143 3.06 -17.44 -6.49
CA PRO A 143 4.00 -17.56 -7.60
C PRO A 143 5.17 -18.47 -7.20
N GLU A 144 5.64 -19.29 -8.15
CA GLU A 144 6.80 -20.13 -7.95
C GLU A 144 8.04 -19.26 -7.63
N PRO A 145 8.88 -19.67 -6.66
CA PRO A 145 10.10 -18.94 -6.36
C PRO A 145 11.03 -18.97 -7.56
N LYS A 146 11.61 -17.82 -7.87
CA LYS A 146 12.56 -17.67 -8.97
C LYS A 146 14.00 -17.79 -8.46
N PRO A 147 14.95 -18.26 -9.29
CA PRO A 147 16.36 -18.29 -8.91
C PRO A 147 16.87 -16.90 -8.52
N VAL A 148 17.74 -16.83 -7.51
CA VAL A 148 18.27 -15.55 -7.00
C VAL A 148 19.08 -14.81 -8.07
N GLU A 149 19.78 -15.52 -8.95
CA GLU A 149 20.45 -14.96 -10.13
C GLU A 149 19.49 -14.17 -11.06
N GLU A 150 18.30 -14.71 -11.36
CA GLU A 150 17.28 -14.03 -12.17
C GLU A 150 16.78 -12.77 -11.45
N LEU A 151 16.55 -12.88 -10.13
CA LEU A 151 16.12 -11.76 -9.29
C LEU A 151 17.18 -10.65 -9.21
N LEU A 152 18.46 -11.01 -9.13
CA LEU A 152 19.58 -10.07 -9.17
C LEU A 152 19.64 -9.35 -10.52
N GLY A 153 19.47 -10.08 -11.62
CA GLY A 153 19.39 -9.50 -12.96
C GLY A 153 18.29 -8.43 -13.06
N ALA A 154 17.10 -8.72 -12.54
CA ALA A 154 16.02 -7.74 -12.53
C ALA A 154 16.21 -6.58 -11.54
N LEU A 155 16.80 -6.85 -10.37
CA LEU A 155 17.08 -5.82 -9.36
C LEU A 155 18.04 -4.74 -9.90
N LEU A 156 19.02 -5.17 -10.70
CA LEU A 156 20.08 -4.35 -11.31
C LEU A 156 19.68 -3.68 -12.62
N THR A 157 18.60 -4.12 -13.26
CA THR A 157 18.12 -3.56 -14.52
C THR A 157 17.40 -2.23 -14.28
N GLU A 158 17.73 -1.21 -15.09
CA GLU A 158 17.08 0.12 -15.08
C GLU A 158 17.04 0.82 -13.71
N THR A 159 18.07 0.65 -12.88
CA THR A 159 18.17 1.31 -11.57
C THR A 159 18.31 2.84 -11.71
N GLU A 160 17.68 3.60 -10.80
CA GLU A 160 17.78 5.07 -10.77
C GLU A 160 19.18 5.60 -10.43
N VAL A 161 20.00 4.73 -9.83
CA VAL A 161 21.39 4.97 -9.46
C VAL A 161 22.27 3.94 -10.13
N LYS A 162 23.53 4.30 -10.40
CA LYS A 162 24.50 3.33 -10.94
C LYS A 162 24.84 2.29 -9.87
N VAL A 163 25.04 1.04 -10.27
CA VAL A 163 25.60 0.00 -9.40
C VAL A 163 26.97 -0.39 -9.95
N GLN A 164 28.00 -0.32 -9.13
CA GLN A 164 29.40 -0.57 -9.52
C GLN A 164 30.08 -1.51 -8.54
N ILE A 165 30.93 -2.40 -9.06
CA ILE A 165 31.81 -3.22 -8.23
C ILE A 165 32.92 -2.33 -7.67
N ALA A 166 33.23 -2.49 -6.39
CA ALA A 166 34.34 -1.81 -5.72
C ALA A 166 35.16 -2.79 -4.86
N ASP A 167 36.45 -2.87 -5.14
CA ASP A 167 37.37 -3.77 -4.45
C ASP A 167 37.90 -3.19 -3.13
N ASN A 168 37.73 -1.88 -2.91
CA ASN A 168 38.30 -1.13 -1.79
C ASN A 168 37.26 -0.62 -0.77
N LEU A 169 36.08 -1.25 -0.69
CA LEU A 169 35.13 -0.95 0.39
C LEU A 169 35.75 -1.27 1.76
N PRO A 170 35.42 -0.51 2.83
CA PRO A 170 35.92 -0.78 4.18
C PRO A 170 35.60 -2.21 4.62
N GLU A 171 36.45 -2.76 5.50
CA GLU A 171 36.25 -4.11 6.03
C GLU A 171 34.83 -4.27 6.61
N ASN A 172 34.18 -5.40 6.33
CA ASN A 172 32.79 -5.71 6.70
C ASN A 172 31.70 -4.87 6.00
N VAL A 173 32.04 -3.98 5.07
CA VAL A 173 31.05 -3.30 4.21
C VAL A 173 30.80 -4.12 2.95
N GLN A 174 29.58 -4.60 2.79
CA GLN A 174 29.12 -5.39 1.63
C GLN A 174 28.77 -4.50 0.44
N ALA A 175 28.09 -3.39 0.69
CA ALA A 175 27.73 -2.40 -0.31
C ALA A 175 27.45 -1.05 0.36
N GLN A 176 27.58 0.03 -0.40
CA GLN A 176 27.30 1.38 0.08
C GLN A 176 26.81 2.31 -1.03
N TYR A 177 25.65 2.93 -0.81
CA TYR A 177 25.19 4.09 -1.56
C TYR A 177 25.99 5.35 -1.18
N ILE A 178 26.47 6.08 -2.20
CA ILE A 178 27.17 7.35 -2.09
C ILE A 178 26.32 8.44 -2.77
N PRO A 179 25.64 9.31 -2.00
CA PRO A 179 24.71 10.33 -2.52
C PRO A 179 25.36 11.26 -3.56
N GLY A 180 26.55 11.77 -3.26
CA GLY A 180 27.26 12.71 -4.14
C GLY A 180 27.57 12.15 -5.53
N HIS A 181 27.70 10.82 -5.65
CA HIS A 181 27.97 10.16 -6.93
C HIS A 181 26.72 9.48 -7.51
N ARG A 182 25.59 9.50 -6.79
CA ARG A 182 24.38 8.73 -7.11
C ARG A 182 24.69 7.29 -7.53
N THR A 183 25.57 6.63 -6.77
CA THR A 183 26.12 5.32 -7.11
C THR A 183 26.13 4.41 -5.89
N VAL A 184 25.71 3.16 -6.08
CA VAL A 184 25.87 2.07 -5.13
C VAL A 184 27.15 1.32 -5.49
N TYR A 185 28.10 1.29 -4.57
CA TYR A 185 29.31 0.47 -4.69
C TYR A 185 29.10 -0.85 -3.98
N VAL A 186 29.44 -1.97 -4.60
CA VAL A 186 29.19 -3.34 -4.12
C VAL A 186 30.50 -4.12 -4.09
N ARG A 187 30.73 -4.84 -2.99
CA ARG A 187 31.88 -5.73 -2.86
C ARG A 187 31.76 -6.93 -3.79
N ASN A 188 32.84 -7.27 -4.49
CA ASN A 188 32.85 -8.44 -5.36
C ASN A 188 32.93 -9.77 -4.56
N GLY A 189 32.48 -10.86 -5.19
CA GLY A 189 32.69 -12.23 -4.68
C GLY A 189 31.81 -12.65 -3.49
N MET A 190 30.73 -11.92 -3.19
CA MET A 190 29.74 -12.34 -2.19
C MET A 190 28.78 -13.38 -2.78
N GLY A 191 28.16 -14.20 -1.92
CA GLY A 191 27.08 -15.11 -2.35
C GLY A 191 25.86 -14.34 -2.88
N GLU A 192 25.04 -14.99 -3.72
CA GLU A 192 23.91 -14.35 -4.41
C GLU A 192 22.90 -13.71 -3.45
N GLU A 193 22.46 -14.43 -2.42
CA GLU A 193 21.52 -13.91 -1.40
C GLU A 193 22.10 -12.70 -0.65
N THR A 194 23.37 -12.79 -0.25
CA THR A 194 24.07 -11.69 0.41
C THR A 194 24.16 -10.46 -0.49
N THR A 195 24.46 -10.68 -1.76
CA THR A 195 24.51 -9.63 -2.79
C THR A 195 23.14 -9.00 -2.97
N PHE A 196 22.08 -9.82 -3.05
CA PHE A 196 20.71 -9.37 -3.21
C PHE A 196 20.26 -8.50 -2.03
N HIS A 197 20.53 -8.93 -0.79
CA HIS A 197 20.22 -8.14 0.41
C HIS A 197 21.00 -6.84 0.48
N ALA A 198 22.31 -6.89 0.20
CA ALA A 198 23.16 -5.71 0.25
C ALA A 198 22.71 -4.66 -0.76
N ILE A 199 22.47 -5.07 -2.01
CA ILE A 199 22.02 -4.16 -3.08
C ILE A 199 20.61 -3.64 -2.79
N SER A 200 19.68 -4.50 -2.35
CA SER A 200 18.31 -4.08 -1.97
C SER A 200 18.33 -3.00 -0.89
N ARG A 201 19.17 -3.17 0.14
CA ARG A 201 19.36 -2.17 1.20
C ARG A 201 19.91 -0.86 0.65
N GLU A 202 20.93 -0.89 -0.19
CA GLU A 202 21.54 0.33 -0.72
C GLU A 202 20.68 1.06 -1.77
N LEU A 203 19.90 0.31 -2.56
CA LEU A 203 18.86 0.90 -3.40
C LEU A 203 17.75 1.53 -2.56
N SER A 204 17.45 0.98 -1.39
CA SER A 204 16.51 1.59 -0.45
C SER A 204 17.06 2.90 0.12
N CYS A 205 18.35 2.94 0.45
CA CYS A 205 19.05 4.19 0.81
C CYS A 205 18.91 5.24 -0.30
N ALA A 206 19.13 4.85 -1.56
CA ALA A 206 19.01 5.74 -2.71
C ALA A 206 17.57 6.23 -2.92
N ALA A 207 16.57 5.37 -2.78
CA ALA A 207 15.16 5.73 -2.92
C ALA A 207 14.66 6.70 -1.84
N LEU A 208 15.35 6.75 -0.68
CA LEU A 208 15.03 7.65 0.43
C LEU A 208 15.89 8.93 0.43
N ASP A 209 16.84 9.07 -0.50
CA ASP A 209 17.57 10.32 -0.69
C ASP A 209 16.71 11.32 -1.46
N ARG A 210 16.22 12.35 -0.76
CA ARG A 210 15.40 13.43 -1.35
C ARG A 210 16.21 14.41 -2.22
N HIS A 211 17.54 14.32 -2.20
CA HIS A 211 18.46 15.19 -2.93
C HIS A 211 18.35 16.69 -2.55
N ASP A 212 17.86 16.98 -1.34
CA ASP A 212 17.74 18.32 -0.76
C ASP A 212 18.84 18.62 0.28
N GLY A 213 19.81 17.70 0.42
CA GLY A 213 20.88 17.77 1.42
C GLY A 213 20.52 17.22 2.80
N SER A 214 19.29 16.73 3.00
CA SER A 214 18.84 16.16 4.29
C SER A 214 19.24 14.69 4.50
N TYR A 215 19.78 14.03 3.49
CA TYR A 215 20.12 12.60 3.57
C TYR A 215 21.19 12.33 4.62
N SER A 216 20.89 11.36 5.49
CA SER A 216 21.85 10.76 6.41
C SER A 216 21.66 9.25 6.43
N ARG A 217 22.74 8.51 6.12
CA ARG A 217 22.75 7.04 6.18
C ARG A 217 22.27 6.53 7.52
N ALA A 218 22.73 7.13 8.62
CA ALA A 218 22.31 6.72 9.96
C ALA A 218 20.80 6.89 10.14
N GLY A 219 20.23 8.01 9.66
CA GLY A 219 18.81 8.34 9.80
C GLY A 219 17.85 7.44 9.00
N ILE A 220 18.32 6.81 7.91
CA ILE A 220 17.50 5.92 7.07
C ILE A 220 17.88 4.44 7.18
N SER A 221 18.94 4.11 7.94
CA SER A 221 19.53 2.77 7.97
C SER A 221 18.54 1.68 8.39
N ALA A 222 17.69 1.96 9.37
CA ALA A 222 16.67 1.03 9.85
C ALA A 222 15.55 0.84 8.82
N GLN A 223 15.08 1.91 8.16
CA GLN A 223 14.08 1.84 7.09
C GLN A 223 14.61 1.05 5.88
N ALA A 224 15.87 1.29 5.48
CA ALA A 224 16.52 0.59 4.40
C ALA A 224 16.73 -0.90 4.71
N TYR A 225 17.05 -1.23 5.97
CA TYR A 225 17.16 -2.62 6.43
C TYR A 225 15.81 -3.35 6.37
N CYS A 226 14.75 -2.74 6.90
CA CYS A 226 13.39 -3.28 6.81
C CYS A 226 12.92 -3.43 5.36
N THR A 227 13.24 -2.47 4.50
CA THR A 227 12.89 -2.54 3.07
C THR A 227 13.59 -3.69 2.37
N ALA A 228 14.88 -3.92 2.66
CA ALA A 228 15.62 -5.06 2.12
C ALA A 228 14.97 -6.40 2.50
N TYR A 229 14.50 -6.54 3.75
CA TYR A 229 13.73 -7.69 4.18
C TYR A 229 12.43 -7.84 3.39
N VAL A 230 11.64 -6.77 3.28
CA VAL A 230 10.35 -6.79 2.56
C VAL A 230 10.54 -7.21 1.10
N ILE A 231 11.56 -6.70 0.42
CA ILE A 231 11.88 -7.07 -0.96
C ILE A 231 12.32 -8.55 -1.03
N ALA A 232 13.24 -8.99 -0.18
CA ALA A 232 13.66 -10.39 -0.13
C ALA A 232 12.48 -11.34 0.10
N GLN A 233 11.65 -11.04 1.09
CA GLN A 233 10.47 -11.80 1.44
C GLN A 233 9.43 -11.84 0.30
N LYS A 234 9.22 -10.72 -0.40
CA LYS A 234 8.29 -10.64 -1.55
C LYS A 234 8.72 -11.58 -2.68
N TYR A 235 10.02 -11.65 -2.97
CA TYR A 235 10.56 -12.45 -4.07
C TYR A 235 11.05 -13.85 -3.66
N GLY A 236 10.90 -14.22 -2.39
CA GLY A 236 11.26 -15.55 -1.90
C GLY A 236 12.77 -15.78 -1.73
N VAL A 237 13.55 -14.71 -1.58
CA VAL A 237 14.97 -14.79 -1.19
C VAL A 237 15.05 -15.03 0.31
N GLU A 238 16.01 -15.83 0.76
CA GLU A 238 16.09 -16.25 2.14
C GLU A 238 16.30 -15.10 3.14
N THR A 239 15.55 -15.08 4.25
CA THR A 239 15.51 -14.00 5.24
C THR A 239 15.86 -14.38 6.69
N SER A 240 16.27 -15.62 7.01
CA SER A 240 16.58 -15.99 8.41
C SER A 240 17.69 -15.18 9.06
N GLY A 241 18.56 -14.54 8.27
CA GLY A 241 19.62 -13.68 8.76
C GLY A 241 19.15 -12.32 9.27
N PHE A 242 17.87 -11.97 9.11
CA PHE A 242 17.32 -10.70 9.56
C PHE A 242 16.89 -10.75 11.04
N ALA A 243 17.23 -9.69 11.77
CA ALA A 243 16.85 -9.51 13.17
C ALA A 243 16.38 -8.07 13.41
N PHE A 244 15.25 -7.93 14.10
CA PHE A 244 14.53 -6.66 14.18
C PHE A 244 14.55 -5.99 15.54
N ASP A 245 15.07 -6.65 16.58
CA ASP A 245 15.10 -6.10 17.95
C ASP A 245 15.81 -4.75 18.02
N LYS A 246 16.91 -4.59 17.28
CA LYS A 246 17.63 -3.32 17.25
C LYS A 246 16.84 -2.21 16.56
N VAL A 247 16.05 -2.54 15.53
CA VAL A 247 15.14 -1.57 14.89
C VAL A 247 14.08 -1.12 15.89
N CYS A 248 13.46 -2.07 16.60
CA CYS A 248 12.46 -1.78 17.63
C CYS A 248 13.04 -0.93 18.76
N GLN A 249 14.24 -1.26 19.25
CA GLN A 249 14.96 -0.46 20.27
C GLN A 249 15.21 0.98 19.79
N MET A 250 15.60 1.19 18.53
CA MET A 250 15.77 2.52 17.95
C MET A 250 14.45 3.31 17.85
N GLN A 251 13.31 2.60 17.84
CA GLN A 251 11.97 3.17 17.90
C GLN A 251 11.37 3.12 19.31
N GLU A 252 12.23 3.00 20.34
CA GLU A 252 11.85 2.97 21.76
C GLU A 252 10.80 1.90 22.07
N ASN A 253 10.89 0.77 21.38
CA ASN A 253 9.96 -0.36 21.46
C ASN A 253 8.49 0.09 21.30
N GLY A 254 8.24 1.00 20.36
CA GLY A 254 6.91 1.53 20.06
C GLY A 254 6.45 2.68 20.96
N ALA A 255 7.26 3.15 21.90
CA ALA A 255 6.89 4.24 22.81
C ALA A 255 6.90 5.65 22.15
N LYS A 256 7.44 5.79 20.94
CA LYS A 256 7.44 7.06 20.20
C LYS A 256 6.05 7.53 19.80
N ASP A 257 5.97 8.79 19.38
CA ASP A 257 4.76 9.36 18.80
C ASP A 257 4.27 8.53 17.61
N PRO A 258 2.98 8.13 17.56
CA PRO A 258 2.45 7.33 16.47
C PRO A 258 2.64 7.93 15.08
N LYS A 259 2.70 9.27 14.94
CA LYS A 259 2.95 9.92 13.64
C LYS A 259 4.39 9.69 13.18
N GLU A 260 5.36 9.69 14.09
CA GLU A 260 6.76 9.37 13.77
C GLU A 260 6.90 7.92 13.33
N LEU A 261 6.25 6.99 14.03
CA LEU A 261 6.24 5.58 13.66
C LEU A 261 5.55 5.36 12.30
N ARG A 262 4.45 6.07 12.03
CA ARG A 262 3.81 6.09 10.71
C ARG A 262 4.70 6.67 9.63
N ALA A 263 5.51 7.69 9.93
CA ALA A 263 6.47 8.23 8.97
C ALA A 263 7.53 7.18 8.62
N PHE A 264 8.05 6.45 9.62
CA PHE A 264 8.98 5.34 9.40
C PHE A 264 8.39 4.24 8.49
N VAL A 265 7.14 3.83 8.73
CA VAL A 265 6.44 2.86 7.86
C VAL A 265 6.23 3.44 6.46
N SER A 266 5.96 4.75 6.35
CA SER A 266 5.82 5.42 5.05
C SER A 266 7.10 5.41 4.23
N ASP A 267 8.26 5.56 4.88
CA ASP A 267 9.56 5.45 4.22
C ASP A 267 9.79 4.02 3.70
N ILE A 268 9.55 2.99 4.53
CA ILE A 268 9.65 1.58 4.10
C ILE A 268 8.75 1.32 2.89
N LYS A 269 7.49 1.75 2.96
CA LYS A 269 6.53 1.62 1.88
C LYS A 269 7.03 2.28 0.60
N THR A 270 7.55 3.50 0.70
CA THR A 270 8.00 4.29 -0.46
C THR A 270 9.19 3.61 -1.14
N ALA A 271 10.20 3.20 -0.38
CA ALA A 271 11.35 2.48 -0.91
C ALA A 271 10.97 1.10 -1.48
N THR A 272 10.09 0.36 -0.79
CA THR A 272 9.56 -0.93 -1.28
C THR A 272 8.83 -0.76 -2.62
N TYR A 273 8.01 0.29 -2.76
CA TYR A 273 7.28 0.56 -4.00
C TYR A 273 8.22 0.92 -5.15
N ALA A 274 9.23 1.76 -4.90
CA ALA A 274 10.23 2.16 -5.90
C ALA A 274 11.03 0.97 -6.44
N ILE A 275 11.48 0.07 -5.56
CA ILE A 275 12.26 -1.11 -5.94
C ILE A 275 11.34 -2.19 -6.54
N GLY A 276 10.24 -2.52 -5.87
CA GLY A 276 9.36 -3.61 -6.24
C GLY A 276 8.64 -3.39 -7.57
N THR A 277 8.18 -2.17 -7.87
CA THR A 277 7.54 -1.86 -9.16
C THR A 277 8.52 -2.06 -10.32
N ARG A 278 9.77 -1.61 -10.14
CA ARG A 278 10.82 -1.80 -11.14
C ARG A 278 11.15 -3.29 -11.33
N MET A 279 11.30 -4.03 -10.24
CA MET A 279 11.55 -5.47 -10.31
C MET A 279 10.42 -6.21 -11.02
N ASP A 280 9.15 -5.94 -10.67
CA ASP A 280 7.99 -6.57 -11.30
C ASP A 280 7.98 -6.32 -12.83
N ARG A 281 8.25 -5.07 -13.25
CA ARG A 281 8.40 -4.68 -14.66
C ARG A 281 9.52 -5.45 -15.36
N ASN A 282 10.71 -5.48 -14.78
CA ASN A 282 11.89 -6.13 -15.36
C ASN A 282 11.72 -7.65 -15.48
N MET A 283 10.88 -8.24 -14.63
CA MET A 283 10.55 -9.67 -14.66
C MET A 283 9.42 -10.01 -15.62
N GLY A 284 8.94 -9.04 -16.42
CA GLY A 284 7.82 -9.24 -17.35
C GLY A 284 6.51 -9.61 -16.66
N SER A 285 6.40 -9.38 -15.35
CA SER A 285 5.15 -9.57 -14.64
C SER A 285 4.18 -8.51 -15.16
N GLN A 286 2.98 -8.92 -15.60
CA GLN A 286 1.96 -7.94 -15.93
C GLN A 286 1.78 -7.02 -14.73
N GLU A 287 2.05 -5.72 -14.91
CA GLU A 287 1.48 -4.71 -14.05
C GLU A 287 -0.02 -4.98 -14.05
N GLN A 288 -0.55 -5.59 -12.99
CA GLN A 288 -1.97 -5.34 -12.72
C GLN A 288 -2.01 -3.85 -12.45
N GLU A 289 -2.43 -3.08 -13.45
CA GLU A 289 -2.59 -1.65 -13.36
C GLU A 289 -3.35 -1.33 -12.08
N PHE A 290 -2.81 -0.41 -11.28
CA PHE A 290 -3.64 0.41 -10.43
C PHE A 290 -3.36 1.84 -10.82
N ALA A 291 -4.36 2.47 -11.44
CA ALA A 291 -4.46 3.91 -11.45
C ALA A 291 -4.38 4.39 -9.99
N SER A 292 -3.46 5.31 -9.74
CA SER A 292 -3.23 5.96 -8.45
C SER A 292 -4.55 6.30 -7.75
N ASP A 293 -4.78 5.76 -6.55
CA ASP A 293 -5.85 6.21 -5.64
C ASP A 293 -7.23 6.41 -6.31
N GLU A 294 -7.65 5.52 -7.23
CA GLU A 294 -8.94 5.58 -7.92
C GLU A 294 -10.15 5.22 -7.01
N PHE A 295 -9.98 5.33 -5.69
CA PHE A 295 -11.07 5.30 -4.71
C PHE A 295 -11.70 6.69 -4.49
N SER A 296 -11.23 7.72 -5.19
CA SER A 296 -11.95 9.00 -5.30
C SER A 296 -13.35 8.76 -5.82
N VAL A 297 -14.34 9.18 -5.02
CA VAL A 297 -15.73 9.13 -5.42
C VAL A 297 -16.17 10.49 -5.87
N PRO A 298 -16.58 10.66 -7.15
CA PRO A 298 -17.24 11.87 -7.57
C PRO A 298 -18.57 11.97 -6.83
N ASP A 299 -18.81 13.12 -6.22
CA ASP A 299 -20.06 13.36 -5.50
C ASP A 299 -21.23 13.33 -6.50
N GLY A 300 -22.21 12.48 -6.22
CA GLY A 300 -23.32 12.20 -7.13
C GLY A 300 -24.39 13.29 -7.05
N ALA A 301 -24.20 14.40 -7.77
CA ALA A 301 -25.29 15.28 -8.19
C ALA A 301 -25.42 15.20 -9.72
N GLY A 302 -26.42 14.45 -10.19
CA GLY A 302 -26.61 14.14 -11.59
C GLY A 302 -26.72 15.38 -12.48
N LYS A 303 -25.77 15.53 -13.42
CA LYS A 303 -26.01 16.13 -14.74
C LYS A 303 -25.27 15.31 -15.80
N LYS A 304 -26.03 14.59 -16.64
CA LYS A 304 -25.52 13.96 -17.85
C LYS A 304 -24.87 15.03 -18.75
N ALA A 305 -23.55 15.06 -18.82
CA ALA A 305 -22.84 15.82 -19.83
C ALA A 305 -23.01 15.12 -21.19
N LYS A 306 -23.63 15.82 -22.14
CA LYS A 306 -23.73 15.39 -23.54
C LYS A 306 -22.34 15.30 -24.15
N VAL A 307 -22.01 14.13 -24.70
CA VAL A 307 -20.84 13.92 -25.57
C VAL A 307 -21.00 14.80 -26.81
N SER A 308 -20.19 15.85 -26.94
CA SER A 308 -20.01 16.59 -28.18
C SER A 308 -19.00 15.85 -29.06
N LYS A 309 -19.41 15.50 -30.29
CA LYS A 309 -18.56 14.88 -31.31
C LYS A 309 -17.43 15.84 -31.72
N PRO A 310 -16.20 15.35 -31.97
CA PRO A 310 -15.11 16.17 -32.48
C PRO A 310 -15.37 16.58 -33.95
N LYS A 311 -15.21 17.88 -34.24
CA LYS A 311 -15.16 18.40 -35.61
C LYS A 311 -13.79 18.08 -36.20
N VAL A 312 -13.80 17.36 -37.32
CA VAL A 312 -12.67 17.17 -38.23
C VAL A 312 -12.22 18.54 -38.74
N GLN A 313 -10.95 18.89 -38.51
CA GLN A 313 -10.28 19.99 -39.20
C GLN A 313 -9.84 19.48 -40.58
N THR A 314 -10.36 20.11 -41.62
CA THR A 314 -9.86 19.96 -42.99
C THR A 314 -8.81 21.04 -43.24
N GLU A 315 -7.70 20.63 -43.83
CA GLU A 315 -6.55 21.44 -44.26
C GLU A 315 -6.95 22.71 -45.03
N ARG A 316 -6.15 23.77 -44.81
CA ARG A 316 -5.47 24.53 -45.87
C ARG A 316 -4.35 25.37 -45.28
#